data_AF-A0A961FQZ7-F1
#
_entry.id   AF-A0A961FQZ7-F1
#
_cell.length_a   1.000
_cell.length_b   1.000
_cell.length_c   1.000
_cell.angle_alpha   90.00
_cell.angle_beta   90.00
_cell.angle_gamma   90.00
#
_symmetry.space_group_name_H-M   'P 1'
#
loop_
_entity.id
_entity.type
_entity.pdbx_description
1 polymer ?
#
loop_
_entity_poly.entity_id
_entity_poly.type
_entity_poly.pdbx_seq_one_letter_code
_entity_poly.pdbx_strand_id
1 'polypeptide(L)'
;MESSDQAEIRTEFDNRAFVPGETLRGIVSWRVAETPREVSLRLFCYTEGRGTQDVEIVETKTFDAPVTTEEREFEFELPEGPYSFSGKLVSLIWALELVVGEDGPVERVEIVVSPTAEEIDLYRHAHPDMPKYNTIEFGKKGRNRGQKSNSGDA
;
A
#
# COMPACT_ATOMS: atom_id res chain seq x y z
N MET A 1 -3.26 -12.62 37.83
CA MET A 1 -2.86 -11.41 37.09
C MET A 1 -2.30 -11.94 35.79
N GLU A 2 -3.16 -12.08 34.79
CA GLU A 2 -2.74 -12.60 33.48
C GLU A 2 -1.70 -11.64 32.91
N SER A 3 -0.52 -12.15 32.57
CA SER A 3 0.45 -11.37 31.80
C SER A 3 -0.18 -11.18 30.43
N SER A 4 -0.45 -9.94 30.04
CA SER A 4 -0.94 -9.66 28.69
C SER A 4 0.17 -9.96 27.70
N ASP A 5 -0.15 -10.73 26.67
CA ASP A 5 0.72 -10.89 25.53
C ASP A 5 0.87 -9.54 24.80
N GLN A 6 2.08 -9.26 24.29
CA GLN A 6 2.44 -8.01 23.65
C GLN A 6 3.46 -8.25 22.53
N ALA A 7 3.36 -7.46 21.47
CA ALA A 7 4.34 -7.33 20.39
C ALA A 7 4.58 -5.84 20.12
N GLU A 8 5.78 -5.46 19.70
CA GLU A 8 6.14 -4.08 19.37
C GLU A 8 7.16 -4.03 18.23
N ILE A 9 7.01 -3.03 17.35
CA ILE A 9 7.98 -2.69 16.30
C ILE A 9 8.44 -1.24 16.49
N ARG A 10 9.73 -1.05 16.71
CA ARG A 10 10.36 0.27 16.77
C ARG A 10 11.37 0.40 15.65
N THR A 11 11.22 1.44 14.84
CA THR A 11 12.21 1.78 13.81
C THR A 11 13.32 2.62 14.42
N GLU A 12 14.48 2.66 13.77
CA GLU A 12 15.58 3.50 14.21
C GLU A 12 15.14 4.97 14.26
N PHE A 13 15.37 5.64 15.39
CA PHE A 13 14.90 7.01 15.67
C PHE A 13 13.38 7.22 15.50
N ASP A 14 12.58 6.16 15.60
CA ASP A 14 11.15 6.16 15.29
C ASP A 14 10.83 6.69 13.87
N ASN A 15 11.78 6.60 12.94
CA ASN A 15 11.59 7.06 11.57
C ASN A 15 10.53 6.20 10.87
N ARG A 16 9.58 6.84 10.20
CA ARG A 16 8.52 6.16 9.43
C ARG A 16 8.57 6.49 7.95
N ALA A 17 9.54 7.27 7.49
CA ALA A 17 9.62 7.70 6.11
C ALA A 17 11.01 7.48 5.53
N PHE A 18 11.04 6.85 4.37
CA PHE A 18 12.26 6.34 3.75
C PHE A 18 12.25 6.61 2.26
N VAL A 19 13.45 6.69 1.68
CA VAL A 19 13.63 6.71 0.23
C VAL A 19 13.86 5.29 -0.31
N PRO A 20 13.58 5.03 -1.60
CA PRO A 20 13.85 3.73 -2.20
C PRO A 20 15.35 3.39 -2.14
N GLY A 21 15.67 2.10 -1.97
CA GLY A 21 17.04 1.62 -1.80
C GLY A 21 17.64 1.90 -0.42
N GLU A 22 16.94 2.62 0.46
CA GLU A 22 17.39 2.85 1.84
C GLU A 22 17.26 1.56 2.68
N THR A 23 18.13 1.46 3.67
CA THR A 23 18.09 0.39 4.66
C THR A 23 17.16 0.77 5.81
N LEU A 24 16.06 0.04 5.96
CA LEU A 24 15.13 0.17 7.08
C LEU A 24 15.60 -0.70 8.25
N ARG A 25 15.95 -0.06 9.37
CA ARG A 25 16.44 -0.71 10.60
C ARG A 25 15.52 -0.49 11.78
N GLY A 26 15.61 -1.41 12.75
CA GLY A 26 14.90 -1.26 13.99
C GLY A 26 15.01 -2.46 14.91
N ILE A 27 14.11 -2.47 15.89
CA ILE A 27 13.98 -3.48 16.91
C ILE A 27 12.54 -4.00 16.91
N VAL A 28 12.40 -5.31 16.98
CA VAL A 28 11.15 -5.97 17.37
C VAL A 28 11.27 -6.48 18.79
N SER A 29 10.18 -6.41 19.54
CA SER A 29 10.10 -7.02 20.86
C SER A 29 8.77 -7.76 21.03
N TRP A 30 8.78 -8.81 21.83
CA TRP A 30 7.57 -9.52 22.19
C TRP A 30 7.64 -10.07 23.62
N ARG A 31 6.46 -10.28 24.19
CA ARG A 31 6.23 -10.95 25.47
C ARG A 31 4.98 -11.78 25.33
N VAL A 32 5.09 -13.09 25.53
CA VAL A 32 3.98 -14.05 25.46
C VAL A 32 4.04 -15.05 26.60
N ALA A 33 2.87 -15.59 26.98
CA ALA A 33 2.77 -16.56 28.08
C ALA A 33 3.45 -17.91 27.76
N GLU A 34 3.36 -18.37 26.51
CA GLU A 34 3.92 -19.63 26.03
C GLU A 34 4.96 -19.40 24.94
N THR A 35 5.97 -20.28 24.85
CA THR A 35 7.02 -20.15 23.84
C THR A 35 6.39 -20.26 22.45
N PRO A 36 6.52 -19.21 21.60
CA PRO A 36 5.92 -19.24 20.27
C PRO A 36 6.65 -20.27 19.40
N ARG A 37 5.92 -20.92 18.49
CA ARG A 37 6.54 -21.86 17.53
C ARG A 37 7.39 -21.14 16.50
N GLU A 38 6.97 -19.95 16.12
CA GLU A 38 7.61 -19.11 15.11
C GLU A 38 7.35 -17.63 15.47
N VAL A 39 8.32 -16.78 15.20
CA VAL A 39 8.14 -15.33 15.17
C VAL A 39 8.69 -14.82 13.84
N SER A 40 7.92 -14.00 13.14
CA SER A 40 8.33 -13.46 11.84
C SER A 40 8.02 -11.97 11.75
N LEU A 41 8.92 -11.22 11.13
CA LEU A 41 8.70 -9.84 10.71
C LEU A 41 8.58 -9.79 9.19
N ARG A 42 7.51 -9.18 8.68
CA ARG A 42 7.22 -9.08 7.25
C ARG A 42 7.27 -7.65 6.80
N LEU A 43 7.96 -7.39 5.69
CA LEU A 43 7.86 -6.16 4.92
C LEU A 43 6.92 -6.42 3.75
N PHE A 44 5.86 -5.63 3.62
CA PHE A 44 4.87 -5.80 2.58
C PHE A 44 4.24 -4.47 2.20
N CYS A 45 3.63 -4.44 1.02
CA CYS A 45 2.75 -3.36 0.62
C CYS A 45 1.35 -3.87 0.29
N TYR A 46 0.36 -3.01 0.40
CA TYR A 46 -1.00 -3.31 0.00
C TYR A 46 -1.70 -2.10 -0.59
N THR A 47 -2.72 -2.38 -1.40
CA THR A 47 -3.62 -1.35 -1.92
C THR A 47 -4.85 -1.24 -1.04
N GLU A 48 -5.32 -0.01 -0.82
CA GLU A 48 -6.59 0.27 -0.15
C GLU A 48 -7.42 1.23 -1.00
N GLY A 49 -8.75 1.09 -0.99
CA GLY A 49 -9.65 2.04 -1.66
C GLY A 49 -10.95 1.40 -2.14
N ARG A 50 -11.48 1.90 -3.27
CA ARG A 50 -12.76 1.41 -3.82
C ARG A 50 -12.64 0.13 -4.67
N GLY A 51 -11.43 -0.38 -4.84
CA GLY A 51 -11.13 -1.58 -5.59
C GLY A 51 -11.01 -2.83 -4.70
N THR A 52 -10.39 -3.88 -5.25
CA THR A 52 -9.89 -5.01 -4.45
C THR A 52 -8.60 -4.62 -3.75
N GLN A 53 -8.43 -5.10 -2.53
CA GLN A 53 -7.16 -5.00 -1.83
C GLN A 53 -6.21 -6.07 -2.40
N ASP A 54 -5.08 -5.60 -2.91
CA ASP A 54 -3.96 -6.43 -3.32
C ASP A 54 -2.89 -6.35 -2.21
N VAL A 55 -2.22 -7.46 -1.94
CA VAL A 55 -1.15 -7.55 -0.93
C VAL A 55 0.05 -8.21 -1.57
N GLU A 56 1.22 -7.62 -1.39
CA GLU A 56 2.50 -8.18 -1.81
C GLU A 56 3.46 -8.22 -0.63
N ILE A 57 3.81 -9.43 -0.18
CA ILE A 57 4.89 -9.63 0.79
C ILE A 57 6.21 -9.58 0.03
N VAL A 58 7.01 -8.56 0.34
CA VAL A 58 8.29 -8.30 -0.31
C VAL A 58 9.40 -9.11 0.34
N GLU A 59 9.42 -9.11 1.67
CA GLU A 59 10.40 -9.86 2.44
C GLU A 59 9.81 -10.37 3.75
N THR A 60 10.33 -11.50 4.22
CA THR A 60 9.99 -12.08 5.53
C THR A 60 11.28 -12.49 6.24
N LYS A 61 11.45 -11.99 7.45
CA LYS A 61 12.53 -12.36 8.36
C LYS A 61 11.96 -13.23 9.49
N THR A 62 12.37 -14.49 9.55
CA THR A 62 12.02 -15.39 10.65
C THR A 62 13.07 -15.30 11.76
N PHE A 63 12.63 -15.30 13.02
CA PHE A 63 13.51 -15.35 14.18
C PHE A 63 13.56 -16.77 14.73
N ASP A 64 14.70 -17.43 14.56
CA ASP A 64 14.91 -18.82 14.96
C ASP A 64 14.94 -18.99 16.49
N ALA A 65 14.39 -20.11 16.95
CA ALA A 65 14.34 -20.50 18.37
C ALA A 65 13.83 -19.38 19.29
N PRO A 66 12.65 -18.79 19.01
CA PRO A 66 12.15 -17.67 19.79
C PRO A 66 11.82 -18.09 21.22
N VAL A 67 12.03 -17.19 22.18
CA VAL A 67 11.64 -17.40 23.58
C VAL A 67 10.41 -16.57 23.95
N THR A 68 9.88 -16.75 25.16
CA THR A 68 8.65 -16.08 25.62
C THR A 68 8.77 -14.56 25.76
N THR A 69 9.97 -14.04 25.99
CA THR A 69 10.20 -12.59 26.04
C THR A 69 11.55 -12.30 25.42
N GLU A 70 11.55 -11.52 24.36
CA GLU A 70 12.75 -11.31 23.57
C GLU A 70 12.69 -9.97 22.84
N GLU A 71 13.89 -9.47 22.51
CA GLU A 71 14.10 -8.29 21.70
C GLU A 71 15.15 -8.65 20.63
N ARG A 72 14.88 -8.31 19.36
CA ARG A 72 15.76 -8.61 18.23
C ARG A 72 15.84 -7.44 17.26
N GLU A 73 17.04 -7.22 16.74
CA GLU A 73 17.27 -6.24 15.68
C GLU A 73 16.84 -6.79 14.30
N PHE A 74 16.35 -5.88 13.46
CA PHE A 74 16.03 -6.17 12.07
C PHE A 74 16.60 -5.13 11.11
N GLU A 75 16.74 -5.56 9.87
CA GLU A 75 17.18 -4.75 8.74
C GLU A 75 16.47 -5.27 7.49
N PHE A 76 15.98 -4.37 6.65
CA PHE A 76 15.45 -4.64 5.32
C PHE A 76 16.04 -3.64 4.31
N GLU A 77 16.38 -4.10 3.11
CA GLU A 77 16.68 -3.22 1.98
C GLU A 77 15.37 -2.86 1.28
N LEU A 78 14.98 -1.58 1.30
CA LEU A 78 13.74 -1.16 0.66
C LEU A 78 13.88 -1.22 -0.86
N PRO A 79 12.91 -1.81 -1.58
CA PRO A 79 12.99 -1.89 -3.02
C PRO A 79 12.81 -0.52 -3.68
N GLU A 80 13.20 -0.44 -4.96
CA GLU A 80 13.02 0.75 -5.80
C GLU A 80 11.55 1.12 -6.04
N GLY A 81 10.61 0.24 -5.69
CA GLY A 81 9.19 0.52 -5.77
C GLY A 81 8.34 -0.70 -5.43
N PRO A 82 7.01 -0.53 -5.40
CA PRO A 82 6.26 0.70 -5.70
C PRO A 82 6.37 1.79 -4.61
N TYR A 83 6.05 3.05 -4.94
CA TYR A 83 6.05 4.16 -3.96
C TYR A 83 4.73 4.25 -3.18
N SER A 84 4.82 4.64 -1.91
CA SER A 84 3.68 5.09 -1.11
C SER A 84 2.99 6.27 -1.78
N PHE A 85 1.68 6.16 -1.96
CA PHE A 85 0.85 7.24 -2.45
C PHE A 85 -0.55 7.18 -1.89
N SER A 86 -1.18 8.35 -1.77
CA SER A 86 -2.58 8.49 -1.42
C SER A 86 -3.39 9.06 -2.58
N GLY A 87 -4.52 8.42 -2.88
CA GLY A 87 -5.40 8.83 -3.96
C GLY A 87 -6.88 8.67 -3.62
N LYS A 88 -7.75 9.32 -4.39
CA LYS A 88 -9.21 9.28 -4.15
C LYS A 88 -9.83 7.89 -4.34
N LEU A 89 -9.23 7.08 -5.19
CA LEU A 89 -9.77 5.76 -5.56
C LEU A 89 -8.95 4.61 -5.01
N VAL A 90 -7.64 4.81 -4.89
CA VAL A 90 -6.68 3.83 -4.42
C VAL A 90 -5.51 4.55 -3.75
N SER A 91 -4.98 3.94 -2.71
CA SER A 91 -3.71 4.27 -2.05
C SER A 91 -2.82 3.02 -2.07
N LEU A 92 -1.51 3.22 -2.02
CA LEU A 92 -0.54 2.15 -1.79
C LEU A 92 0.21 2.43 -0.49
N ILE A 93 0.12 1.46 0.42
CA ILE A 93 0.61 1.58 1.80
C ILE A 93 1.69 0.52 2.01
N TRP A 94 2.81 0.93 2.60
CA TRP A 94 3.87 0.03 3.05
C TRP A 94 3.75 -0.21 4.54
N ALA A 95 4.04 -1.44 4.97
CA ALA A 95 3.99 -1.79 6.38
C ALA A 95 5.01 -2.86 6.77
N LEU A 96 5.41 -2.79 8.04
CA LEU A 96 6.02 -3.87 8.79
C LEU A 96 4.93 -4.59 9.60
N GLU A 97 4.93 -5.92 9.60
CA GLU A 97 4.06 -6.73 10.45
C GLU A 97 4.86 -7.79 11.20
N LEU A 98 4.82 -7.72 12.53
CA LEU A 98 5.41 -8.68 13.44
C LEU A 98 4.32 -9.66 13.86
N VAL A 99 4.52 -10.94 13.58
CA VAL A 99 3.61 -12.03 13.94
C VAL A 99 4.31 -12.95 14.93
N VAL A 100 3.72 -13.14 16.10
CA VAL A 100 4.26 -13.97 17.19
C VAL A 100 3.41 -15.23 17.35
N GLY A 101 3.78 -16.33 16.71
CA GLY A 101 2.99 -17.57 16.69
C GLY A 101 1.69 -17.47 15.89
N GLU A 102 0.91 -18.55 15.85
CA GLU A 102 -0.36 -18.62 15.11
C GLU A 102 -1.49 -17.86 15.83
N ASP A 103 -1.54 -17.94 17.16
CA ASP A 103 -2.59 -17.35 18.01
C ASP A 103 -2.10 -16.19 18.90
N GLY A 104 -0.85 -15.78 18.74
CA GLY A 104 -0.25 -14.73 19.58
C GLY A 104 -0.44 -13.32 19.01
N PRO A 105 0.20 -12.32 19.63
CA PRO A 105 0.03 -10.93 19.26
C PRO A 105 0.59 -10.65 17.86
N VAL A 106 -0.07 -9.73 17.16
CA VAL A 106 0.39 -9.15 15.91
C VAL A 106 0.53 -7.64 16.11
N GLU A 107 1.66 -7.09 15.69
CA GLU A 107 1.88 -5.65 15.65
C GLU A 107 2.11 -5.22 14.20
N ARG A 108 1.50 -4.10 13.80
CA ARG A 108 1.68 -3.53 12.47
C ARG A 108 2.07 -2.06 12.55
N VAL A 109 3.10 -1.71 11.80
CA VAL A 109 3.56 -0.33 11.64
C VAL A 109 3.55 0.03 10.17
N GLU A 110 2.80 1.07 9.82
CA GLU A 110 2.86 1.66 8.48
C GLU A 110 4.11 2.55 8.34
N ILE A 111 4.68 2.54 7.14
CA ILE A 111 5.81 3.37 6.74
C ILE A 111 5.52 4.01 5.38
N VAL A 112 6.27 5.07 5.07
CA VAL A 112 6.28 5.75 3.77
C VAL A 112 7.55 5.38 3.03
N VAL A 113 7.43 4.88 1.81
CA VAL A 113 8.54 4.66 0.88
C VAL A 113 8.30 5.54 -0.34
N SER A 114 9.07 6.61 -0.53
CA SER A 114 8.93 7.48 -1.70
C SER A 114 10.23 8.24 -1.99
N PRO A 115 10.44 8.76 -3.22
CA PRO A 115 11.65 9.50 -3.57
C PRO A 115 11.94 10.73 -2.70
N THR A 116 10.93 11.23 -1.98
CA THR A 116 11.04 12.42 -1.12
C THR A 116 10.90 12.10 0.36
N ALA A 117 10.75 10.83 0.74
CA ALA A 117 10.33 10.43 2.10
C ALA A 117 9.06 11.17 2.58
N GLU A 118 8.19 11.51 1.63
CA GLU A 118 6.87 12.09 1.87
C GLU A 118 5.86 11.32 1.02
N GLU A 119 4.69 11.04 1.56
CA GLU A 119 3.65 10.34 0.80
C GLU A 119 3.24 11.14 -0.44
N ILE A 120 3.15 10.47 -1.59
CA ILE A 120 2.75 11.11 -2.84
C ILE A 120 1.22 11.32 -2.81
N ASP A 121 0.78 12.58 -2.63
CA ASP A 121 -0.64 12.94 -2.70
C ASP A 121 -1.09 13.14 -4.15
N LEU A 122 -1.78 12.13 -4.71
CA LEU A 122 -2.36 12.19 -6.06
C LEU A 122 -3.56 13.14 -6.16
N TYR A 123 -4.21 13.51 -5.04
CA TYR A 123 -5.31 14.47 -5.05
C TYR A 123 -4.82 15.86 -5.44
N ARG A 124 -3.69 16.30 -4.87
CA ARG A 124 -3.07 17.59 -5.21
C ARG A 124 -2.73 17.71 -6.70
N HIS A 125 -2.49 16.59 -7.37
CA HIS A 125 -2.19 16.54 -8.80
C HIS A 125 -3.40 16.25 -9.69
N ALA A 126 -4.58 15.99 -9.12
CA ALA A 126 -5.82 15.90 -9.88
C ALA A 126 -6.24 17.30 -10.33
N HIS A 127 -6.20 17.56 -11.63
CA HIS A 127 -6.54 18.87 -12.21
C HIS A 127 -7.98 19.27 -11.81
N PRO A 128 -8.20 20.49 -11.23
CA PRO A 128 -9.54 20.96 -10.86
C PRO A 128 -10.51 21.00 -12.05
N ASP A 129 -10.01 21.25 -13.26
CA ASP A 129 -10.79 21.29 -14.51
C ASP A 129 -10.76 19.99 -15.32
N MET A 130 -10.69 18.82 -14.68
CA MET A 130 -11.02 17.58 -15.39
C MET A 130 -12.42 17.75 -16.02
N PRO A 131 -12.56 17.80 -17.36
CA PRO A 131 -13.87 17.94 -17.98
C PRO A 131 -14.69 16.74 -17.52
N LYS A 132 -15.84 17.01 -16.87
CA LYS A 132 -16.81 15.97 -16.54
C LYS A 132 -17.05 15.19 -17.83
N TYR A 133 -16.75 13.89 -17.82
CA TYR A 133 -16.96 13.01 -18.98
C TYR A 133 -18.27 13.38 -19.65
N ASN A 134 -18.20 14.01 -20.83
CA ASN A 134 -19.40 14.35 -21.57
C ASN A 134 -20.08 13.04 -21.92
N THR A 135 -21.30 12.86 -21.42
CA THR A 135 -22.27 11.92 -21.95
C THR A 135 -22.19 11.98 -23.46
N ILE A 136 -21.79 10.89 -24.12
CA ILE A 136 -21.90 10.77 -25.56
C ILE A 136 -23.40 10.78 -25.85
N GLU A 137 -23.93 11.96 -26.15
CA GLU A 137 -25.24 12.07 -26.79
C GLU A 137 -25.09 11.45 -28.17
N PHE A 138 -25.65 10.25 -28.34
CA PHE A 138 -25.83 9.62 -29.64
C PHE A 138 -26.73 10.52 -30.50
N GLY A 139 -26.11 11.46 -31.21
CA GLY A 139 -26.78 12.41 -32.07
C GLY A 139 -27.60 11.68 -33.13
N LYS A 140 -28.92 11.87 -33.09
CA LYS A 140 -29.84 11.55 -34.19
C LYS A 140 -29.42 12.33 -35.43
N LYS A 141 -28.73 11.68 -36.36
CA LYS A 141 -28.37 12.27 -37.65
C LYS A 141 -29.61 12.29 -38.55
N GLY A 142 -30.21 13.48 -38.68
CA GLY A 142 -31.27 13.75 -39.64
C GLY A 142 -30.81 13.49 -41.07
N ARG A 143 -31.65 12.80 -41.85
CA ARG A 143 -31.52 12.71 -43.31
C ARG A 143 -32.01 14.03 -43.90
N ASN A 144 -31.11 14.78 -44.53
CA ASN A 144 -31.48 15.77 -45.53
C ASN A 144 -30.58 15.56 -46.76
N ARG A 145 -31.13 14.95 -47.82
CA ARG A 145 -30.52 14.94 -49.16
C ARG A 145 -31.35 15.84 -50.04
N GLY A 146 -30.72 16.92 -50.49
CA GLY A 146 -31.32 17.96 -51.30
C GLY A 146 -31.71 17.53 -52.70
N GLN A 147 -32.69 18.26 -53.24
CA GLN A 147 -32.96 18.38 -54.66
C GLN A 147 -31.75 18.97 -55.39
N LYS A 148 -31.36 18.35 -56.51
CA LYS A 148 -31.03 19.07 -57.74
C LYS A 148 -31.60 18.31 -58.94
N SER A 149 -32.44 19.03 -59.66
CA SER A 149 -32.99 18.75 -60.97
C SER A 149 -31.90 18.52 -62.02
N ASN A 150 -32.15 17.60 -62.95
CA ASN A 150 -31.71 17.79 -64.33
C ASN A 150 -32.76 17.23 -65.30
N SER A 151 -33.09 18.06 -66.27
CA SER A 151 -33.98 17.88 -67.42
C SER A 151 -33.42 16.89 -68.45
N GLY A 152 -34.32 16.22 -69.20
CA GLY A 152 -33.99 15.57 -70.47
C GLY A 152 -35.04 14.57 -70.97
N ASP A 153 -35.86 15.02 -71.93
CA ASP A 153 -36.49 14.33 -73.08
C ASP A 153 -37.14 12.94 -72.94
N ALA A 154 -38.46 12.90 -73.13
CA ALA A 154 -39.14 12.45 -74.38
C ALA A 154 -40.66 12.69 -74.28
#